data_AF-A0A952MXK1-F1
#
_entry.id   AF-A0A952MXK1-F1
#
_cell.length_a   1.000
_cell.length_b   1.000
_cell.length_c   1.000
_cell.angle_alpha   90.00
_cell.angle_beta   90.00
_cell.angle_gamma   90.00
#
_symmetry.space_group_name_H-M   'P 1'
#
loop_
_entity.id
_entity.type
_entity.pdbx_description
1 polymer ?
#
loop_
_entity_poly.entity_id
_entity_poly.type
_entity_poly.pdbx_seq_one_letter_code
_entity_poly.pdbx_strand_id
1 'polypeptide(L)'
;MDPNLFHIDYGRLIELVTALSLTAIFIERALAPLFESRWFIDRTEAREYIPAHSLVNTKTTVPEQSERPKRKGIREFIAVVVSFAVCYFWDIDAMSIMLQSKETVTLPGMLLTAGIISGGAKGSNVLFQNVLDIMSSAERERKGK
;
A
#
# COMPACT_ATOMS: atom_id res chain seq x y z
N MET A 1 16.09 -13.41 32.23
CA MET A 1 15.20 -13.33 31.07
C MET A 1 14.19 -14.45 31.26
N ASP A 2 12.97 -14.12 31.65
CA ASP A 2 11.92 -15.10 31.88
C ASP A 2 11.27 -15.43 30.52
N PRO A 3 11.39 -16.67 29.99
CA PRO A 3 10.89 -17.02 28.66
C PRO A 3 9.37 -16.88 28.51
N ASN A 4 8.64 -16.85 29.63
CA ASN A 4 7.19 -16.64 29.64
C ASN A 4 6.75 -15.18 29.40
N LEU A 5 7.69 -14.22 29.38
CA LEU A 5 7.37 -12.81 29.13
C LEU A 5 7.00 -12.53 27.66
N PHE A 6 7.30 -13.46 26.75
CA PHE A 6 7.01 -13.36 25.31
C PHE A 6 5.97 -14.39 24.86
N HIS A 7 5.05 -14.78 25.74
CA HIS A 7 3.96 -15.67 25.34
C HIS A 7 2.99 -14.89 24.45
N ILE A 8 3.10 -15.10 23.13
CA ILE A 8 2.20 -14.50 22.15
C ILE A 8 0.82 -15.12 22.33
N ASP A 9 -0.18 -14.27 22.60
CA ASP A 9 -1.58 -14.68 22.58
C ASP A 9 -2.05 -14.79 21.12
N TYR A 10 -2.02 -16.01 20.60
CA TYR A 10 -2.44 -16.30 19.22
C TYR A 10 -3.91 -15.94 18.96
N GLY A 11 -4.77 -15.94 19.99
CA GLY A 11 -6.17 -15.52 19.84
C GLY A 11 -6.26 -14.04 19.46
N ARG A 12 -5.58 -13.19 20.22
CA ARG A 12 -5.50 -11.74 19.93
C ARG A 12 -4.78 -11.45 18.61
N LEU A 13 -3.74 -12.21 18.30
CA LEU A 13 -3.02 -12.05 17.05
C LEU A 13 -3.95 -12.30 15.85
N ILE A 14 -4.75 -13.37 15.89
CA ILE A 14 -5.71 -13.69 14.83
C ILE A 14 -6.82 -12.63 14.75
N GLU A 15 -7.35 -12.19 15.89
CA GLU A 15 -8.34 -11.11 15.95
C GLU A 15 -7.80 -9.82 15.30
N LEU A 16 -6.59 -9.41 15.69
CA LEU A 16 -5.90 -8.24 15.14
C LEU A 16 -5.67 -8.39 13.63
N VAL A 17 -5.09 -9.51 13.18
CA VAL A 17 -4.82 -9.74 11.75
C VAL A 17 -6.12 -9.74 10.95
N THR A 18 -7.20 -10.32 11.49
CA THR A 18 -8.52 -10.33 10.85
C THR A 18 -9.08 -8.92 10.74
N ALA A 19 -9.06 -8.14 11.83
CA ALA A 19 -9.53 -6.77 11.85
C ALA A 19 -8.75 -5.87 10.88
N LEU A 20 -7.41 -5.99 10.86
CA LEU A 20 -6.54 -5.26 9.94
C LEU A 20 -6.81 -5.65 8.48
N SER A 21 -7.01 -6.94 8.21
CA SER A 21 -7.28 -7.44 6.85
C SER A 21 -8.61 -6.91 6.32
N LEU A 22 -9.68 -6.98 7.12
CA LEU A 22 -10.99 -6.45 6.74
C LEU A 22 -10.96 -4.93 6.55
N THR A 23 -10.28 -4.22 7.44
CA THR A 23 -10.11 -2.76 7.36
C THR A 23 -9.34 -2.37 6.10
N ALA A 24 -8.26 -3.08 5.78
CA ALA A 24 -7.47 -2.84 4.57
C ALA A 24 -8.30 -3.05 3.29
N ILE A 25 -9.07 -4.14 3.22
CA ILE A 25 -9.96 -4.40 2.08
C ILE A 25 -11.00 -3.29 1.95
N PHE A 26 -11.60 -2.86 3.06
CA PHE A 26 -12.59 -1.78 3.05
C PHE A 26 -12.01 -0.46 2.55
N ILE A 27 -10.84 -0.06 3.04
CA ILE A 27 -10.14 1.15 2.61
C ILE A 27 -9.77 1.06 1.12
N GLU A 28 -9.26 -0.08 0.66
CA GLU A 28 -8.93 -0.30 -0.74
C GLU A 28 -10.16 -0.09 -1.64
N ARG A 29 -11.31 -0.69 -1.27
CA ARG A 29 -12.56 -0.57 -2.03
C ARG A 29 -13.15 0.83 -1.95
N ALA A 30 -13.00 1.54 -0.83
CA ALA A 30 -13.45 2.91 -0.67
C ALA A 30 -12.60 3.92 -1.49
N LEU A 31 -11.30 3.67 -1.63
CA LEU A 31 -10.39 4.52 -2.38
C LEU A 31 -10.36 4.22 -3.89
N ALA A 32 -10.77 3.02 -4.32
CA ALA A 32 -10.76 2.64 -5.73
C ALA A 32 -11.55 3.65 -6.62
N PRO A 33 -12.79 4.05 -6.29
CA PRO A 33 -13.51 5.05 -7.08
C PRO A 33 -12.81 6.42 -7.14
N LEU A 34 -12.15 6.83 -6.05
CA LEU A 34 -11.40 8.09 -5.99
C LEU A 34 -10.20 8.04 -6.93
N PHE A 35 -9.43 6.94 -6.89
CA PHE A 35 -8.23 6.76 -7.69
C PHE A 35 -8.50 6.45 -9.17
N GLU A 36 -9.66 5.88 -9.49
CA GLU A 36 -10.12 5.62 -10.85
C GLU A 36 -10.86 6.79 -11.48
N SER A 37 -11.21 7.82 -10.69
CA SER A 37 -11.88 9.00 -11.24
C SER A 37 -11.00 9.69 -12.30
N ARG A 38 -11.59 9.98 -13.47
CA ARG A 38 -10.89 10.62 -14.60
C ARG A 38 -10.22 11.93 -14.19
N TRP A 39 -10.87 12.72 -13.34
CA TRP A 39 -10.31 13.94 -12.77
C TRP A 39 -9.00 13.70 -11.99
N PHE A 40 -8.94 12.62 -11.21
CA PHE A 40 -7.75 12.29 -10.43
C PHE A 40 -6.63 11.74 -11.32
N ILE A 41 -6.96 10.93 -12.32
CA ILE A 41 -6.02 10.47 -13.34
C ILE A 41 -5.44 11.67 -14.08
N ASP A 42 -6.29 12.54 -14.64
CA ASP A 42 -5.86 13.75 -15.35
C ASP A 42 -4.99 14.63 -14.46
N ARG A 43 -5.33 14.84 -13.19
CA ARG A 43 -4.52 15.69 -12.29
C ARG A 43 -3.19 15.05 -11.88
N THR A 44 -3.14 13.72 -11.80
CA THR A 44 -1.90 12.99 -11.43
C THR A 44 -1.00 12.72 -12.64
N GLU A 45 -1.57 12.53 -13.83
CA GLU A 45 -0.86 12.26 -15.10
C GLU A 45 -0.61 13.52 -15.95
N ALA A 46 -1.43 14.57 -15.89
CA ALA A 46 -1.16 15.84 -16.60
C ALA A 46 0.08 16.57 -16.04
N ARG A 47 0.48 16.27 -14.81
CA ARG A 47 1.76 16.73 -14.24
C ARG A 47 2.97 15.93 -14.76
N GLU A 48 2.73 14.86 -15.52
CA GLU A 48 3.69 13.92 -16.10
C GLU A 48 3.81 14.08 -17.63
N TYR A 49 3.15 15.07 -18.24
CA TYR A 49 3.30 15.36 -19.68
C TYR A 49 4.67 15.99 -19.97
N ILE A 50 5.69 15.15 -20.11
CA ILE A 50 6.93 15.53 -20.78
C ILE A 50 6.62 15.48 -22.29
N PRO A 51 6.63 16.61 -23.02
CA PRO A 51 6.29 16.61 -24.43
C PRO A 51 7.26 15.68 -25.18
N ALA A 52 6.68 14.69 -25.88
CA ALA A 52 7.36 13.61 -26.59
C ALA A 52 8.21 14.07 -27.80
N HIS A 53 8.53 15.35 -27.91
CA HIS A 53 9.32 15.90 -29.00
C HIS A 53 10.85 15.76 -28.78
N SER A 54 11.30 15.30 -27.60
CA SER A 54 12.73 15.26 -27.25
C SER A 54 13.44 13.91 -27.50
N LEU A 55 12.89 13.00 -28.30
CA LEU A 55 13.56 11.71 -28.63
C LEU A 55 13.58 11.47 -30.15
N VAL A 56 14.18 12.40 -30.87
CA VAL A 56 14.71 12.12 -32.21
C VAL A 56 16.21 11.87 -32.07
N ASN A 57 16.63 10.69 -32.53
CA ASN A 57 17.99 10.16 -32.64
C ASN A 57 18.67 9.60 -31.37
N THR A 58 18.44 8.31 -31.13
CA THR A 58 19.56 7.41 -30.81
C THR A 58 19.25 6.01 -31.32
N LYS A 59 19.99 5.58 -32.34
CA LYS A 59 20.07 4.18 -32.79
C LYS A 59 20.78 3.36 -31.70
N THR A 60 20.53 2.04 -31.73
CA THR A 60 21.41 0.92 -31.32
C THR A 60 20.99 0.15 -30.05
N THR A 61 20.36 -1.02 -30.31
CA THR A 61 20.50 -2.36 -29.66
C THR A 61 20.23 -2.59 -28.15
N VAL A 62 19.40 -3.63 -27.90
CA VAL A 62 19.18 -4.41 -26.65
C VAL A 62 18.22 -3.77 -25.62
N PRO A 63 17.23 -4.53 -25.07
CA PRO A 63 16.14 -3.97 -24.27
C PRO A 63 16.61 -3.58 -22.87
N GLU A 64 17.08 -2.34 -22.75
CA GLU A 64 17.25 -1.66 -21.49
C GLU A 64 15.85 -1.43 -20.89
N GLN A 65 15.51 -2.22 -19.87
CA GLN A 65 14.35 -1.99 -19.00
C GLN A 65 14.56 -0.65 -18.29
N SER A 66 14.25 0.43 -18.99
CA SER A 66 14.13 1.78 -18.46
C SER A 66 12.95 1.76 -17.48
N GLU A 67 13.24 1.42 -16.22
CA GLU A 67 12.36 1.66 -15.09
C GLU A 67 12.15 3.18 -15.00
N ARG A 68 11.09 3.67 -15.65
CA ARG A 68 10.65 5.05 -15.46
C ARG A 68 10.35 5.22 -13.97
N PRO A 69 10.97 6.19 -13.27
CA PRO A 69 10.64 6.48 -11.88
C PRO A 69 9.25 7.10 -11.84
N LYS A 70 8.23 6.23 -11.84
CA LYS A 70 6.82 6.61 -11.71
C LYS A 70 6.71 7.28 -10.35
N ARG A 71 6.58 8.60 -10.32
CA ARG A 71 6.44 9.37 -9.07
C ARG A 71 5.06 9.08 -8.46
N LYS A 72 4.96 7.92 -7.80
CA LYS A 72 3.75 7.33 -7.19
C LYS A 72 3.40 7.91 -5.81
N GLY A 73 4.11 8.95 -5.36
CA GLY A 73 4.03 9.42 -3.98
C GLY A 73 2.68 9.98 -3.54
N ILE A 74 1.92 10.63 -4.43
CA ILE A 74 0.66 11.29 -4.00
C ILE A 74 -0.45 10.28 -3.69
N ARG A 75 -0.56 9.21 -4.49
CA ARG A 75 -1.56 8.17 -4.25
C ARG A 75 -1.24 7.40 -2.98
N GLU A 76 0.05 7.14 -2.76
CA GLU A 76 0.58 6.51 -1.54
C GLU A 76 0.30 7.38 -0.31
N PHE A 77 0.58 8.67 -0.41
CA PHE A 77 0.33 9.60 0.69
C PHE A 77 -1.16 9.68 1.04
N ILE A 78 -2.05 9.78 0.05
CA ILE A 78 -3.50 9.75 0.28
C ILE A 78 -3.92 8.46 0.97
N ALA A 79 -3.41 7.30 0.51
CA ALA A 79 -3.73 6.02 1.13
C ALA A 79 -3.26 5.95 2.60
N VAL A 80 -2.05 6.46 2.91
CA VAL A 80 -1.52 6.53 4.28
C VAL A 80 -2.38 7.44 5.15
N VAL A 81 -2.71 8.66 4.67
CA VAL A 81 -3.52 9.63 5.41
C VAL A 81 -4.92 9.11 5.68
N VAL A 82 -5.56 8.48 4.68
CA VAL A 82 -6.90 7.90 4.85
C VAL A 82 -6.85 6.70 5.80
N SER A 83 -5.84 5.84 5.68
CA SER A 83 -5.66 4.73 6.64
C SER A 83 -5.45 5.24 8.05
N PHE A 84 -4.63 6.27 8.23
CA PHE A 84 -4.41 6.91 9.53
C PHE A 84 -5.70 7.52 10.11
N ALA A 85 -6.49 8.22 9.29
CA ALA A 85 -7.76 8.80 9.72
C ALA A 85 -8.77 7.73 10.16
N VAL A 86 -8.83 6.59 9.44
CA VAL A 86 -9.68 5.46 9.83
C VAL A 86 -9.20 4.83 11.15
N CYS A 87 -7.90 4.60 11.30
CA CYS A 87 -7.34 4.09 12.56
C CYS A 87 -7.61 5.05 13.74
N TYR A 88 -7.54 6.36 13.50
CA TYR A 88 -7.84 7.38 14.49
C TYR A 88 -9.33 7.42 14.86
N PHE A 89 -10.23 7.28 13.88
CA PHE A 89 -11.67 7.34 14.13
C PHE A 89 -12.21 6.07 14.79
N TRP A 90 -11.58 4.92 14.57
CA TRP A 90 -11.97 3.63 15.16
C TRP A 90 -11.11 3.21 16.35
N ASP A 91 -10.18 4.07 16.80
CA ASP A 91 -9.23 3.79 17.87
C ASP A 91 -8.46 2.46 17.68
N ILE A 92 -8.17 2.10 16.42
CA ILE A 92 -7.45 0.87 16.09
C ILE A 92 -5.94 1.10 16.25
N ASP A 93 -5.37 0.58 17.34
CA ASP A 93 -3.94 0.52 17.60
C ASP A 93 -3.47 -0.93 17.74
N ALA A 94 -2.74 -1.44 16.74
CA ALA A 94 -2.21 -2.79 16.73
C ALA A 94 -1.27 -3.07 17.92
N MET A 95 -0.52 -2.05 18.36
CA MET A 95 0.38 -2.19 19.50
C MET A 95 -0.41 -2.27 20.81
N SER A 96 -1.46 -1.46 20.98
CA SER A 96 -2.33 -1.53 22.16
C SER A 96 -3.04 -2.89 22.27
N ILE A 97 -3.56 -3.41 21.15
CA ILE A 97 -4.22 -4.72 21.09
C ILE A 97 -3.24 -5.85 21.44
N MET A 98 -1.98 -5.77 20.95
CA MET A 98 -1.00 -6.83 21.17
C MET A 98 -0.31 -6.78 22.55
N LEU A 99 -0.03 -5.59 23.10
CA LEU A 99 0.79 -5.43 24.31
C LEU A 99 0.01 -5.37 25.63
N GLN A 100 -1.32 -5.54 25.65
CA GLN A 100 -2.15 -5.41 26.88
C GLN A 100 -1.90 -4.12 27.67
N SER A 101 -1.26 -3.14 27.04
CA SER A 101 -0.70 -1.99 27.73
C SER A 101 -1.76 -0.91 27.76
N LYS A 102 -2.41 -0.83 28.93
CA LYS A 102 -3.29 0.23 29.47
C LYS A 102 -3.80 1.28 28.48
N GLU A 103 -5.13 1.31 28.33
CA GLU A 103 -6.09 2.44 28.20
C GLU A 103 -5.80 3.66 27.29
N THR A 104 -4.61 3.82 26.73
CA THR A 104 -4.26 4.96 25.89
C THR A 104 -3.75 4.48 24.55
N VAL A 105 -4.51 4.78 23.50
CA VAL A 105 -4.06 4.68 22.10
C VAL A 105 -2.75 5.45 21.95
N THR A 106 -1.70 4.76 21.53
CA THR A 106 -0.38 5.37 21.37
C THR A 106 -0.22 5.85 19.93
N LEU A 107 0.06 7.15 19.76
CA LEU A 107 0.32 7.75 18.45
C LEU A 107 1.35 6.96 17.60
N PRO A 108 2.47 6.43 18.15
CA PRO A 108 3.38 5.58 17.37
C PRO A 108 2.75 4.23 16.96
N GLY A 109 1.93 3.61 17.81
CA GLY A 109 1.24 2.36 17.46
C GLY A 109 0.21 2.56 16.34
N MET A 110 -0.49 3.69 16.35
CA MET A 110 -1.42 4.09 15.31
C MET A 110 -0.73 4.35 13.96
N LEU A 111 0.43 5.03 13.96
CA LEU A 111 1.25 5.24 12.76
C LEU A 111 1.76 3.92 12.18
N LEU A 112 2.24 3.02 13.03
CA LEU A 112 2.68 1.69 12.60
C LEU A 112 1.52 0.91 11.97
N THR A 113 0.35 0.94 12.60
CA THR A 113 -0.87 0.28 12.13
C THR A 113 -1.30 0.81 10.76
N ALA A 114 -1.33 2.13 10.59
CA ALA A 114 -1.64 2.78 9.31
C ALA A 114 -0.59 2.42 8.23
N GLY A 115 0.69 2.32 8.61
CA GLY A 115 1.77 1.88 7.73
C GLY A 115 1.58 0.42 7.26
N ILE A 116 1.20 -0.49 8.16
CA ILE A 116 0.91 -1.88 7.83
C ILE A 116 -0.28 -1.98 6.87
N ILE A 117 -1.38 -1.27 7.16
CA ILE A 117 -2.59 -1.28 6.31
C ILE A 117 -2.28 -0.72 4.92
N SER A 118 -1.66 0.46 4.84
CA SER A 118 -1.36 1.11 3.56
C SER A 118 -0.26 0.40 2.76
N GLY A 119 0.68 -0.26 3.44
CA GLY A 119 1.77 -1.02 2.83
C GLY A 119 1.35 -2.43 2.38
N GLY A 120 0.41 -3.06 3.08
CA GLY A 120 0.01 -4.46 2.85
C GLY A 120 -0.47 -4.73 1.43
N ALA A 121 -1.29 -3.86 0.85
CA ALA A 121 -1.85 -4.05 -0.50
C ALA A 121 -0.78 -3.91 -1.62
N LYS A 122 0.24 -3.06 -1.42
CA LYS A 122 1.34 -2.93 -2.40
C LYS A 122 2.39 -4.02 -2.22
N GLY A 123 2.72 -4.35 -0.98
CA GLY A 123 3.66 -5.42 -0.65
C GLY A 123 3.17 -6.77 -1.16
N SER A 124 1.88 -7.08 -0.97
CA SER A 124 1.28 -8.32 -1.47
C SER A 124 1.34 -8.40 -2.99
N ASN A 125 0.97 -7.34 -3.72
CA ASN A 125 1.00 -7.34 -5.18
C ASN A 125 2.43 -7.51 -5.74
N VAL A 126 3.43 -6.86 -5.12
CA VAL A 126 4.84 -7.08 -5.47
C VAL A 126 5.29 -8.51 -5.16
N LEU A 127 4.87 -9.06 -4.02
CA LEU A 127 5.17 -10.45 -3.64
C LEU A 127 4.55 -11.43 -4.65
N PHE A 128 3.27 -11.27 -5.01
CA PHE A 128 2.60 -12.14 -5.97
C PHE A 128 3.26 -12.09 -7.35
N GLN A 129 3.65 -10.90 -7.81
CA GLN A 129 4.33 -10.73 -9.09
C GLN A 129 5.74 -11.32 -9.09
N ASN A 130 6.50 -11.13 -8.02
CA ASN A 130 7.91 -11.54 -7.96
C ASN A 130 8.11 -13.00 -7.53
N VAL A 131 7.22 -13.54 -6.69
CA VAL A 131 7.36 -14.89 -6.12
C VAL A 131 6.54 -15.91 -6.89
N LEU A 132 5.34 -15.55 -7.36
CA LEU A 132 4.42 -16.49 -8.00
C LEU A 132 4.37 -16.35 -9.53
N ASP A 133 4.96 -15.30 -10.11
CA ASP A 133 4.93 -14.98 -11.55
C ASP A 133 3.50 -14.95 -12.14
N ILE A 134 2.50 -14.78 -11.28
CA ILE A 134 1.10 -14.66 -11.68
C ILE A 134 0.87 -13.19 -12.05
N MET A 135 1.03 -12.86 -13.34
CA MET A 135 0.67 -11.54 -13.85
C MET A 135 -0.82 -11.47 -14.16
N SER A 136 -1.45 -10.35 -13.79
CA SER A 136 -2.80 -10.02 -14.26
C SER A 136 -2.81 -9.87 -15.78
N SER A 137 -3.89 -10.33 -16.44
CA SER A 137 -4.10 -10.18 -17.89
C SER A 137 -3.99 -8.72 -18.34
N ALA A 138 -4.41 -7.76 -17.51
CA ALA A 138 -4.29 -6.33 -17.79
C ALA A 138 -2.83 -5.81 -17.75
N GLU A 139 -2.00 -6.39 -16.87
CA GLU A 139 -0.57 -6.05 -16.79
C GLU A 139 0.21 -6.69 -17.94
N ARG A 140 -0.19 -7.90 -18.34
CA ARG A 140 0.35 -8.63 -19.50
C ARG A 140 0.08 -7.90 -20.82
N GLU A 141 -1.12 -7.36 -20.98
CA GLU A 141 -1.50 -6.53 -22.13
C GLU A 141 -0.75 -5.19 -22.14
N ARG A 142 -0.53 -4.56 -20.98
CA ARG A 142 0.34 -3.38 -20.85
C ARG A 142 1.81 -3.64 -21.15
N LYS A 143 2.33 -4.84 -20.84
CA LYS A 143 3.72 -5.23 -21.07
C LYS A 143 3.96 -5.87 -22.45
N GLY A 144 2.93 -6.03 -23.28
CA GLY A 144 3.05 -6.53 -24.65
C GLY A 144 3.61 -7.96 -24.75
N LYS A 145 3.19 -8.86 -23.84
CA LYS A 145 3.63 -10.26 -23.75
C LYS A 145 2.50 -11.27 -23.90
#